data_AF-A0A3C2C5K1-F1
#
_entry.id   AF-A0A3C2C5K1-F1
#
_cell.length_a   1.000
_cell.length_b   1.000
_cell.length_c   1.000
_cell.angle_alpha   90.00
_cell.angle_beta   90.00
_cell.angle_gamma   90.00
#
_symmetry.space_group_name_H-M   'P 1'
#
loop_
_entity.id
_entity.type
_entity.pdbx_description
1 polymer ?
#
loop_
_entity_poly.entity_id
_entity_poly.type
_entity_poly.pdbx_seq_one_letter_code
_entity_poly.pdbx_strand_id
1 'polypeptide(L)'
;MAVAIAKEKWSSRVNEVVIGVEPNVVKVGGENTLPFLRFEGVVPNRPVVALEVWDMEPLDWPGMLTSAFDGVLDNPVAWAKKCEECGADLICLTLISSHPDNKNSSPAECAATAKA
;
A
#
# COMPACT_ATOMS: atom_id res chain seq x y z
N MET A 1 37.35 -5.13 -29.13
CA MET A 1 37.62 -5.45 -27.71
C MET A 1 36.34 -5.97 -27.08
N ALA A 2 36.42 -6.96 -26.20
CA ALA A 2 35.26 -7.42 -25.42
C ALA A 2 34.99 -6.45 -24.26
N VAL A 3 33.72 -6.13 -24.01
CA VAL A 3 33.30 -5.28 -22.89
C VAL A 3 32.85 -6.17 -21.74
N ALA A 4 33.48 -6.03 -20.57
CA ALA A 4 33.04 -6.71 -19.35
C ALA A 4 32.06 -5.81 -18.59
N ILE A 5 30.94 -6.38 -18.14
CA ILE A 5 29.97 -5.67 -17.31
C ILE A 5 30.53 -5.56 -15.89
N ALA A 6 30.66 -4.35 -15.37
CA ALA A 6 31.03 -4.11 -13.98
C ALA A 6 29.90 -4.59 -13.06
N LYS A 7 30.25 -5.35 -12.03
CA LYS A 7 29.30 -5.86 -11.03
C LYS A 7 29.81 -5.53 -9.64
N GLU A 8 28.98 -4.88 -8.85
CA GLU A 8 29.31 -4.60 -7.45
C GLU A 8 29.06 -5.82 -6.56
N LYS A 9 29.81 -5.91 -5.45
CA LYS A 9 29.64 -6.96 -4.44
C LYS A 9 29.04 -6.34 -3.20
N TRP A 10 27.75 -6.61 -2.99
CA TRP A 10 26.99 -6.12 -1.86
C TRP A 10 27.23 -7.02 -0.62
N SER A 11 27.60 -6.40 0.50
CA SER A 11 27.92 -7.11 1.76
C SER A 11 26.69 -7.52 2.56
N SER A 12 25.53 -6.93 2.28
CA SER A 12 24.27 -7.16 2.98
C SER A 12 23.08 -7.00 2.03
N ARG A 13 21.87 -7.16 2.57
CA ARG A 13 20.60 -7.01 1.86
C ARG A 13 19.59 -6.22 2.69
N VAL A 14 18.58 -5.68 2.04
CA VAL A 14 17.41 -5.10 2.70
C VAL A 14 16.61 -6.22 3.37
N ASN A 15 16.02 -5.94 4.54
CA ASN A 15 15.17 -6.92 5.23
C ASN A 15 13.91 -7.21 4.40
N GLU A 16 13.51 -8.49 4.37
CA GLU A 16 12.21 -8.87 3.84
C GLU A 16 11.15 -8.69 4.93
N VAL A 17 10.07 -8.00 4.60
CA VAL A 17 8.91 -7.80 5.47
C VAL A 17 7.71 -8.55 4.88
N VAL A 18 7.01 -9.29 5.73
CA VAL A 18 5.79 -10.02 5.40
C VAL A 18 4.61 -9.25 5.97
N ILE A 19 3.67 -8.86 5.11
CA ILE A 19 2.46 -8.12 5.46
C ILE A 19 1.25 -9.03 5.19
N GLY A 20 0.36 -9.13 6.17
CA GLY A 20 -0.86 -9.95 6.08
C GLY A 20 -0.69 -11.37 6.61
N VAL A 21 -1.75 -12.16 6.42
CA VAL A 21 -1.84 -13.57 6.81
C VAL A 21 -2.45 -14.36 5.65
N GLU A 22 -2.14 -15.65 5.55
CA GLU A 22 -2.66 -16.52 4.50
C GLU A 22 -4.21 -16.47 4.44
N PRO A 23 -4.82 -16.39 3.25
CA PRO A 23 -4.21 -16.48 1.91
C PRO A 23 -3.69 -15.14 1.33
N ASN A 24 -3.78 -14.03 2.07
CA ASN A 24 -3.52 -12.67 1.58
C ASN A 24 -2.18 -12.14 2.12
N VAL A 25 -1.07 -12.72 1.65
CA VAL A 25 0.28 -12.36 2.09
C VAL A 25 1.02 -11.58 1.01
N VAL A 26 1.58 -10.43 1.38
CA VAL A 26 2.43 -9.61 0.52
C VAL A 26 3.82 -9.52 1.14
N LYS A 27 4.87 -9.72 0.32
CA LYS A 27 6.26 -9.60 0.74
C LYS A 27 6.92 -8.43 0.03
N VAL A 28 7.70 -7.65 0.78
CA VAL A 28 8.47 -6.51 0.27
C VAL A 28 9.90 -6.54 0.81
N GLY A 29 10.83 -5.93 0.08
CA GLY A 29 12.24 -5.92 0.45
C GLY A 29 12.98 -7.19 0.02
N GLY A 30 14.12 -7.46 0.67
CA GLY A 30 14.97 -8.62 0.39
C GLY A 30 16.04 -8.40 -0.69
N GLU A 31 16.06 -7.24 -1.34
CA GLU A 31 17.03 -6.91 -2.37
C GLU A 31 18.46 -6.79 -1.84
N ASN A 32 19.43 -7.28 -2.61
CA ASN A 32 20.87 -7.15 -2.33
C ASN A 32 21.63 -6.51 -3.49
N THR A 33 21.01 -5.51 -4.13
CA THR A 33 21.55 -4.70 -5.21
C THR A 33 20.80 -3.38 -5.30
N LEU A 34 21.29 -2.45 -6.12
CA LEU A 34 20.57 -1.23 -6.45
C LEU A 34 19.25 -1.53 -7.18
N PRO A 35 18.28 -0.58 -7.15
CA PRO A 35 16.96 -0.78 -7.75
C PRO A 35 17.04 -1.31 -9.20
N PHE A 36 16.45 -2.49 -9.41
CA PHE A 36 16.30 -3.16 -10.69
C PHE A 36 17.60 -3.65 -11.37
N LEU A 37 18.78 -3.59 -10.72
CA LEU A 37 20.05 -4.09 -11.27
C LEU A 37 20.23 -5.61 -11.09
N ARG A 38 19.33 -6.40 -11.70
CA ARG A 38 19.29 -7.87 -11.58
C ARG A 38 20.55 -8.61 -12.09
N PHE A 39 21.45 -7.92 -12.80
CA PHE A 39 22.67 -8.52 -13.34
C PHE A 39 23.77 -8.70 -12.28
N GLU A 40 23.68 -8.00 -11.15
CA GLU A 40 24.67 -7.99 -10.07
C GLU A 40 24.10 -8.32 -8.69
N GLY A 41 22.79 -8.53 -8.57
CA GLY A 41 22.17 -9.10 -7.39
C GLY A 41 20.74 -9.58 -7.62
N VAL A 42 20.07 -9.88 -6.53
CA VAL A 42 18.72 -10.43 -6.45
C VAL A 42 17.76 -9.35 -5.98
N VAL A 43 16.64 -9.22 -6.69
CA VAL A 43 15.49 -8.39 -6.31
C VAL A 43 14.30 -9.34 -6.20
N PRO A 44 14.08 -9.99 -5.03
CA PRO A 44 13.18 -11.13 -4.92
C PRO A 44 11.70 -10.72 -4.98
N ASN A 45 11.37 -9.55 -4.44
CA ASN A 45 10.03 -9.02 -4.38
C ASN A 45 9.92 -7.78 -5.29
N ARG A 46 8.81 -7.66 -6.03
CA ARG A 46 8.54 -6.44 -6.80
C ARG A 46 8.08 -5.32 -5.86
N PRO A 47 8.26 -4.04 -6.24
CA PRO A 47 7.55 -2.95 -5.60
C PRO A 47 6.03 -3.19 -5.63
N VAL A 48 5.36 -2.75 -4.56
CA VAL A 48 3.92 -2.87 -4.38
C VAL A 48 3.28 -1.50 -4.21
N VAL A 49 2.03 -1.37 -4.61
CA VAL A 49 1.26 -0.12 -4.51
C VAL A 49 0.04 -0.32 -3.64
N ALA A 50 -0.09 0.52 -2.62
CA ALA A 50 -1.29 0.61 -1.80
C ALA A 50 -2.18 1.75 -2.31
N LEU A 51 -3.50 1.53 -2.33
CA LEU A 51 -4.47 2.61 -2.51
C LEU A 51 -5.07 3.01 -1.17
N GLU A 52 -5.26 4.31 -0.99
CA GLU A 52 -5.77 4.88 0.24
C GLU A 52 -7.30 4.75 0.33
N VAL A 53 -7.77 4.43 1.53
CA VAL A 53 -9.19 4.41 1.91
C VAL A 53 -9.32 5.17 3.22
N TRP A 54 -10.24 6.12 3.29
CA TRP A 54 -10.56 6.81 4.54
C TRP A 54 -11.73 6.13 5.24
N ASP A 55 -11.77 6.22 6.57
CA ASP A 55 -12.90 5.79 7.40
C ASP A 55 -14.07 6.80 7.43
N MET A 56 -13.95 7.89 6.66
CA MET A 56 -15.00 8.86 6.41
C MET A 56 -14.87 9.46 5.01
N GLU A 57 -15.98 9.97 4.47
CA GLU A 57 -16.01 10.61 3.17
C GLU A 57 -15.07 11.85 3.12
N PRO A 58 -14.18 11.95 2.11
CA PRO A 58 -13.33 13.11 1.93
C PRO A 58 -14.11 14.28 1.34
N LEU A 59 -14.25 15.37 2.10
CA LEU A 59 -15.01 16.55 1.68
C LEU A 59 -14.17 17.57 0.88
N ASP A 60 -12.85 17.49 0.99
CA ASP A 60 -11.89 18.45 0.44
C ASP A 60 -11.09 17.89 -0.75
N TRP A 61 -11.35 16.65 -1.15
CA TRP A 61 -10.64 16.04 -2.27
C TRP A 61 -11.05 16.66 -3.61
N PRO A 62 -10.10 16.85 -4.54
CA PRO A 62 -10.42 17.33 -5.88
C PRO A 62 -11.40 16.40 -6.61
N GLY A 63 -12.36 16.97 -7.34
CA GLY A 63 -13.39 16.21 -8.07
C GLY A 63 -12.83 15.17 -9.06
N MET A 64 -11.64 15.42 -9.60
CA MET A 64 -10.93 14.46 -10.46
C MET A 64 -10.61 13.16 -9.71
N LEU A 65 -10.19 13.26 -8.45
CA LEU A 65 -9.85 12.10 -7.63
C LEU A 65 -11.10 11.37 -7.14
N THR A 66 -12.11 12.12 -6.67
CA THR A 66 -13.36 11.52 -6.16
C THR A 66 -14.15 10.82 -7.26
N SER A 67 -14.09 11.31 -8.51
CA SER A 67 -14.78 10.68 -9.65
C SER A 67 -14.36 9.21 -9.90
N ALA A 68 -13.11 8.85 -9.58
CA ALA A 68 -12.64 7.46 -9.71
C ALA A 68 -13.32 6.53 -8.69
N PHE A 69 -13.77 7.07 -7.57
CA PHE A 69 -14.38 6.34 -6.44
C PHE A 69 -15.85 6.72 -6.23
N ASP A 70 -16.51 7.28 -7.26
CA ASP A 70 -17.90 7.69 -7.15
C ASP A 70 -18.81 6.54 -6.70
N GLY A 71 -19.72 6.87 -5.78
CA GLY A 71 -20.65 5.93 -5.14
C GLY A 71 -20.08 5.01 -4.06
N VAL A 72 -18.78 5.10 -3.69
CA VAL A 72 -18.20 4.27 -2.61
C VAL A 72 -17.45 5.04 -1.52
N LEU A 73 -17.21 6.34 -1.71
CA LEU A 73 -16.37 7.16 -0.81
C LEU A 73 -16.90 7.29 0.63
N ASP A 74 -18.19 7.09 0.86
CA ASP A 74 -18.84 7.11 2.18
C ASP A 74 -18.81 5.74 2.88
N ASN A 75 -18.39 4.68 2.18
CA ASN A 75 -18.37 3.31 2.66
C ASN A 75 -16.97 2.70 2.52
N PRO A 76 -16.17 2.65 3.61
CA PRO A 76 -14.79 2.18 3.58
C PRO A 76 -14.62 0.75 3.04
N VAL A 77 -15.58 -0.14 3.30
CA VAL A 77 -15.54 -1.54 2.83
C VAL A 77 -15.77 -1.62 1.32
N ALA A 78 -16.76 -0.87 0.81
CA ALA A 78 -17.01 -0.81 -0.63
C ALA A 78 -15.86 -0.13 -1.37
N TRP A 79 -15.28 0.92 -0.76
CA TRP A 79 -14.11 1.61 -1.29
C TRP A 79 -12.89 0.70 -1.35
N ALA A 80 -12.59 -0.05 -0.28
CA ALA A 80 -11.49 -1.02 -0.27
C ALA A 80 -11.64 -2.06 -1.38
N LYS A 81 -12.84 -2.59 -1.62
CA LYS A 81 -13.10 -3.50 -2.75
C LYS A 81 -12.87 -2.85 -4.11
N LYS A 82 -13.29 -1.59 -4.29
CA LYS A 82 -13.02 -0.85 -5.52
C LYS A 82 -11.52 -0.63 -5.73
N CYS A 83 -10.76 -0.40 -4.66
CA CYS A 83 -9.30 -0.33 -4.72
C CYS A 83 -8.67 -1.66 -5.16
N GLU A 84 -9.18 -2.81 -4.68
CA GLU A 84 -8.75 -4.13 -5.17
C GLU A 84 -9.06 -4.30 -6.67
N GLU A 85 -10.25 -3.88 -7.13
CA GLU A 85 -10.61 -3.89 -8.55
C GLU A 85 -9.71 -3.00 -9.42
N CYS A 86 -9.18 -1.91 -8.86
CA CYS A 86 -8.17 -1.06 -9.48
C CYS A 86 -6.76 -1.67 -9.52
N GLY A 87 -6.56 -2.85 -8.93
CA GLY A 87 -5.28 -3.55 -8.91
C GLY A 87 -4.35 -3.13 -7.77
N ALA A 88 -4.90 -2.63 -6.66
CA ALA A 88 -4.12 -2.39 -5.45
C ALA A 88 -3.51 -3.69 -4.90
N ASP A 89 -2.24 -3.65 -4.54
CA ASP A 89 -1.57 -4.77 -3.85
C ASP A 89 -1.91 -4.79 -2.36
N LEU A 90 -2.22 -3.62 -1.80
CA LEU A 90 -2.48 -3.38 -0.39
C LEU A 90 -3.56 -2.30 -0.24
N ILE A 91 -4.27 -2.32 0.88
CA ILE A 91 -5.16 -1.24 1.29
C ILE A 91 -4.50 -0.43 2.39
N CYS A 92 -4.39 0.87 2.20
CA CYS A 92 -3.94 1.81 3.22
C CYS A 92 -5.17 2.47 3.85
N LEU A 93 -5.66 1.89 4.95
CA LEU A 93 -6.76 2.47 5.71
C LEU A 93 -6.25 3.63 6.58
N THR A 94 -6.70 4.85 6.28
CA THR A 94 -6.39 6.04 7.05
C THR A 94 -7.59 6.41 7.93
N LEU A 95 -7.41 6.37 9.25
CA LEU A 95 -8.45 6.66 10.24
C LEU A 95 -8.61 8.17 10.48
N ILE A 96 -8.93 8.93 9.44
CA ILE A 96 -9.10 10.39 9.47
C ILE A 96 -10.22 10.84 10.42
N SER A 97 -11.24 10.00 10.60
CA SER A 97 -12.38 10.30 11.47
C SER A 97 -12.01 10.41 12.95
N SER A 98 -10.89 9.80 13.36
CA SER A 98 -10.37 9.84 14.74
C SER A 98 -9.88 11.22 15.17
N HIS A 99 -9.65 12.14 14.22
CA HIS A 99 -9.22 13.49 14.54
C HIS A 99 -10.31 14.25 15.34
N PRO A 100 -9.97 14.93 16.44
CA PRO A 100 -10.95 15.62 17.29
C PRO A 100 -11.76 16.70 16.56
N ASP A 101 -11.14 17.38 15.59
CA ASP A 101 -11.82 18.40 14.78
C ASP A 101 -12.64 17.84 13.59
N ASN A 102 -12.54 16.52 13.34
CA ASN A 102 -13.35 15.83 12.34
C ASN A 102 -14.59 15.20 13.02
N LYS A 103 -14.68 13.87 13.01
CA LYS A 103 -15.77 13.15 13.68
C LYS A 103 -15.45 12.81 15.14
N ASN A 104 -14.19 12.92 15.55
CA ASN A 104 -13.72 12.49 16.86
C ASN A 104 -14.17 11.05 17.20
N SER A 105 -14.11 10.16 16.20
CA SER A 105 -14.54 8.77 16.35
C SER A 105 -13.77 8.09 17.47
N SER A 106 -14.49 7.33 18.29
CA SER A 106 -13.89 6.58 19.38
C SER A 106 -12.96 5.48 18.87
N PRO A 107 -11.99 5.02 19.69
CA PRO A 107 -11.15 3.87 19.33
C PRO A 107 -11.95 2.62 18.96
N ALA A 108 -13.14 2.42 19.56
CA ALA A 108 -14.00 1.28 19.26
C ALA A 108 -14.63 1.37 17.87
N GLU A 109 -15.05 2.58 17.44
CA GLU A 109 -15.58 2.81 16.10
C GLU A 109 -14.48 2.64 15.04
N CYS A 110 -13.30 3.21 15.27
CA CYS A 110 -12.15 3.03 14.37
C CYS A 110 -11.75 1.56 14.22
N ALA A 111 -11.72 0.82 15.33
CA ALA A 111 -11.43 -0.62 15.32
C ALA A 111 -12.52 -1.43 14.61
N ALA A 112 -13.78 -1.01 14.70
CA ALA A 112 -14.87 -1.64 13.97
C ALA A 112 -14.70 -1.45 12.46
N THR A 113 -14.37 -0.24 12.00
CA THR A 113 -14.08 0.04 10.58
C THR A 113 -12.88 -0.76 10.09
N ALA A 114 -11.79 -0.84 10.86
CA ALA A 114 -10.61 -1.60 10.48
C ALA A 114 -10.83 -3.12 10.39
N LYS A 115 -11.88 -3.63 11.04
CA LYS A 115 -12.22 -5.05 11.07
C LYS A 115 -13.27 -5.46 10.02
N ALA A 116 -14.05 -4.50 9.52
CA ALA A 116 -15.19 -4.71 8.63
C ALA A 116 -14.75 -5.18 7.24
#